data_AF-A0A1X1NHL4-F1
#
_entry.id   AF-A0A1X1NHL4-F1
#
_cell.length_a   1.000
_cell.length_b   1.000
_cell.length_c   1.000
_cell.angle_alpha   90.00
_cell.angle_beta   90.00
_cell.angle_gamma   90.00
#
_symmetry.space_group_name_H-M   'P 1'
#
loop_
_entity.id
_entity.type
_entity.pdbx_description
1 polymer ?
#
loop_
_entity_poly.entity_id
_entity_poly.type
_entity_poly.pdbx_seq_one_letter_code
_entity_poly.pdbx_strand_id
1 'polypeptide(L)'
;MSFRHEEYGTDAEIYRKPFSTEVIADCGDRRAHEVLVACGFVEKNVPPHYVWHQLPDGLSEKEQKQRATRAACLLRARGFDANVAEDLISDEALSDALDEVRRHRISGAATSSSPTANAVTPPAGPDTTAPAAPAAPSASVHRSR
;
A
#
# COMPACT_ATOMS: atom_id res chain seq x y z
N MET A 1 26.16 15.03 -16.39
CA MET A 1 24.70 15.15 -16.55
C MET A 1 24.12 14.53 -15.31
N SER A 2 23.76 15.37 -14.33
CA SER A 2 23.18 14.92 -13.07
C SER A 2 21.75 14.46 -13.35
N PHE A 3 21.37 13.31 -12.82
CA PHE A 3 20.00 12.84 -12.95
C PHE A 3 19.10 13.71 -12.07
N ARG A 4 17.89 14.07 -12.52
CA ARG A 4 16.98 14.91 -11.70
C ARG A 4 16.69 14.27 -10.33
N HIS A 5 16.63 12.95 -10.26
CA HIS A 5 16.45 12.23 -8.99
C HIS A 5 17.70 12.28 -8.07
N GLU A 6 18.92 12.42 -8.62
CA GLU A 6 20.12 12.70 -7.82
C GLU A 6 20.17 14.16 -7.33
N GLU A 7 19.57 15.08 -8.09
CA GLU A 7 19.49 16.51 -7.74
C GLU A 7 18.42 16.78 -6.65
N TYR A 8 17.35 15.97 -6.62
CA TYR A 8 16.24 16.11 -5.66
C TYR A 8 16.21 15.03 -4.55
N GLY A 9 17.08 14.01 -4.60
CA GLY A 9 17.16 12.95 -3.58
C GLY A 9 16.00 11.94 -3.60
N THR A 10 15.20 11.94 -4.65
CA THR A 10 14.07 11.03 -4.89
C THR A 10 14.54 9.75 -5.57
N ASP A 11 13.78 8.67 -5.47
CA ASP A 11 14.08 7.39 -6.13
C ASP A 11 13.57 7.34 -7.58
N ALA A 12 12.51 8.10 -7.87
CA ALA A 12 11.88 8.18 -9.18
C ALA A 12 11.27 9.57 -9.45
N GLU A 13 11.45 10.07 -10.68
CA GLU A 13 10.93 11.37 -11.13
C GLU A 13 10.10 11.19 -12.39
N ILE A 14 8.83 11.63 -12.37
CA ILE A 14 7.93 11.61 -13.52
C ILE A 14 7.64 13.05 -13.96
N TYR A 15 8.01 13.42 -15.18
CA TYR A 15 7.87 14.78 -15.68
C TYR A 15 7.53 14.83 -17.17
N ARG A 16 6.96 15.95 -17.60
CA ARG A 16 6.79 16.26 -19.02
C ARG A 16 8.09 16.86 -19.56
N LYS A 17 8.57 16.31 -20.67
CA LYS A 17 9.78 16.81 -21.32
C LYS A 17 9.54 18.24 -21.82
N PRO A 18 10.46 19.19 -21.58
CA PRO A 18 10.28 20.57 -22.01
C PRO A 18 10.15 20.65 -23.53
N PHE A 19 9.24 21.52 -24.00
CA PHE A 19 8.92 21.71 -25.42
C PHE A 19 8.38 20.46 -26.14
N SER A 20 7.95 19.45 -25.39
CA SER A 20 7.39 18.21 -25.92
C SER A 20 6.14 17.81 -25.13
N THR A 21 5.29 16.99 -25.73
CA THR A 21 4.15 16.36 -25.05
C THR A 21 4.51 15.01 -24.44
N GLU A 22 5.77 14.60 -24.56
CA GLU A 22 6.29 13.34 -24.04
C GLU A 22 6.39 13.38 -22.51
N VAL A 23 5.85 12.36 -21.86
CA VAL A 23 6.01 12.14 -20.42
C VAL A 23 7.11 11.13 -20.19
N ILE A 24 8.10 11.52 -19.42
CA ILE A 24 9.29 10.74 -19.07
C ILE A 24 9.23 10.38 -17.59
N ALA A 25 9.70 9.19 -17.28
CA ALA A 25 9.98 8.73 -15.93
C ALA A 25 11.44 8.27 -15.85
N ASP A 26 12.22 8.91 -14.97
CA ASP A 26 13.58 8.51 -14.63
C ASP A 26 13.57 7.81 -13.27
N CYS A 27 14.25 6.68 -13.13
CA CYS A 27 14.44 6.02 -11.84
C CYS A 27 15.71 5.16 -11.85
N GLY A 28 16.34 5.02 -10.68
CA GLY A 28 17.57 4.25 -10.51
C GLY A 28 17.39 2.78 -10.09
N ASP A 29 16.22 2.43 -9.51
CA ASP A 29 15.97 1.08 -8.99
C ASP A 29 15.23 0.19 -10.01
N ARG A 30 15.70 -1.05 -10.19
CA ARG A 30 15.05 -2.05 -11.03
C ARG A 30 13.61 -2.36 -10.64
N ARG A 31 13.30 -2.34 -9.34
CA ARG A 31 11.93 -2.55 -8.85
C ARG A 31 11.01 -1.39 -9.19
N ALA A 32 11.54 -0.17 -9.34
CA ALA A 32 10.79 0.98 -9.83
C ALA A 32 10.51 0.85 -11.34
N HIS A 33 11.47 0.35 -12.13
CA HIS A 33 11.24 0.05 -13.56
C HIS A 33 10.06 -0.90 -13.78
N GLU A 34 9.95 -1.98 -12.99
CA GLU A 34 8.83 -2.92 -13.09
C GLU A 34 7.46 -2.26 -12.88
N VAL A 35 7.38 -1.30 -11.95
CA VAL A 35 6.13 -0.55 -11.69
C VAL A 35 5.81 0.37 -12.87
N LEU A 36 6.79 1.07 -13.42
CA LEU A 36 6.61 1.95 -14.58
C LEU A 36 6.12 1.16 -15.81
N VAL A 37 6.70 0.00 -16.07
CA VAL A 37 6.27 -0.90 -17.16
C VAL A 37 4.82 -1.36 -16.95
N ALA A 38 4.43 -1.72 -15.72
CA ALA A 38 3.06 -2.11 -15.39
C ALA A 38 2.05 -0.95 -15.58
N CYS A 39 2.49 0.29 -15.44
CA CYS A 39 1.70 1.50 -15.70
C CYS A 39 1.65 1.88 -17.19
N GLY A 40 2.31 1.13 -18.06
CA GLY A 40 2.32 1.33 -19.50
C GLY A 40 3.36 2.33 -19.98
N PHE A 41 4.43 2.55 -19.21
CA PHE A 41 5.63 3.19 -19.72
C PHE A 41 6.47 2.19 -20.50
N VAL A 42 7.12 2.67 -21.56
CA VAL A 42 8.03 1.91 -22.40
C VAL A 42 9.46 2.27 -22.00
N GLU A 43 10.25 1.25 -21.69
CA GLU A 43 11.68 1.42 -21.43
C GLU A 43 12.39 1.90 -22.71
N LYS A 44 13.22 2.94 -22.54
CA LYS A 44 14.11 3.48 -23.55
C LYS A 44 15.52 3.43 -23.00
N ASN A 45 16.46 2.98 -23.83
CA ASN A 45 17.86 2.96 -23.48
C ASN A 45 18.70 3.63 -24.57
N VAL A 46 19.70 4.39 -24.14
CA VAL A 46 20.77 4.90 -25.00
C VAL A 46 22.09 4.38 -24.43
N PRO A 47 22.80 3.51 -25.17
CA PRO A 47 24.10 3.02 -24.75
C PRO A 47 25.09 4.17 -24.53
N PRO A 48 25.97 4.10 -23.51
CA PRO A 48 26.23 2.91 -22.68
C PRO A 48 25.46 2.83 -21.34
N HIS A 49 24.78 3.87 -20.84
CA HIS A 49 24.29 3.87 -19.45
C HIS A 49 22.95 4.59 -19.18
N TYR A 50 22.28 5.16 -20.17
CA TYR A 50 21.05 5.93 -19.90
C TYR A 50 19.81 5.09 -20.16
N VAL A 51 19.10 4.72 -19.10
CA VAL A 51 17.80 4.05 -19.16
C VAL A 51 16.75 4.98 -18.58
N TRP A 52 15.72 5.27 -19.35
CA TRP A 52 14.57 6.04 -18.92
C TRP A 52 13.30 5.38 -19.41
N HIS A 53 12.16 5.79 -18.87
CA HIS A 53 10.86 5.26 -19.24
C HIS A 53 10.05 6.38 -19.87
N GLN A 54 9.29 6.07 -20.92
CA GLN A 54 8.48 7.07 -21.64
C GLN A 54 7.08 6.51 -21.89
N LEU A 55 6.05 7.34 -21.72
CA LEU A 55 4.72 6.97 -22.17
C LEU A 55 4.67 6.88 -23.72
N PRO A 56 3.90 5.93 -24.27
CA PRO A 56 3.79 5.80 -25.71
C PRO A 56 3.16 7.04 -26.35
N ASP A 57 3.58 7.34 -27.57
CA ASP A 57 3.08 8.45 -28.36
C ASP A 57 1.59 8.27 -28.72
N GLY A 58 0.90 9.39 -28.95
CA GLY A 58 -0.51 9.38 -29.36
C GLY A 58 -1.53 9.22 -28.22
N LEU A 59 -1.08 9.13 -26.97
CA LEU A 59 -1.97 9.19 -25.81
C LEU A 59 -2.55 10.59 -25.64
N SER A 60 -3.84 10.66 -25.29
CA SER A 60 -4.48 11.91 -24.90
C SER A 60 -3.85 12.47 -23.61
N GLU A 61 -3.92 13.79 -23.41
CA GLU A 61 -3.39 14.42 -22.19
C GLU A 61 -4.02 13.80 -20.93
N LYS A 62 -5.32 13.50 -20.96
CA LYS A 62 -6.02 12.83 -19.87
C LYS A 62 -5.43 11.46 -19.54
N GLU A 63 -5.18 10.63 -20.55
CA GLU A 63 -4.56 9.31 -20.34
C GLU A 63 -3.12 9.42 -19.83
N GLN A 64 -2.37 10.42 -20.31
CA GLN A 64 -1.02 10.69 -19.81
C GLN A 64 -1.05 11.01 -18.31
N LYS A 65 -1.95 11.91 -17.88
CA LYS A 65 -2.11 12.26 -16.46
C LYS A 65 -2.55 11.05 -15.64
N GLN A 66 -3.48 10.26 -16.16
CA GLN A 66 -3.94 9.04 -15.50
C GLN A 66 -2.81 8.05 -15.26
N ARG A 67 -2.02 7.75 -16.29
CA ARG A 67 -0.90 6.80 -16.18
C ARG A 67 0.24 7.34 -15.31
N ALA A 68 0.57 8.62 -15.43
CA ALA A 68 1.60 9.26 -14.62
C ALA A 68 1.23 9.29 -13.14
N THR A 69 0.00 9.72 -12.82
CA THR A 69 -0.52 9.75 -11.45
C THR A 69 -0.55 8.34 -10.85
N ARG A 70 -1.08 7.36 -11.59
CA ARG A 70 -1.13 5.97 -11.15
C ARG A 70 0.27 5.40 -10.88
N ALA A 71 1.24 5.68 -11.75
CA ALA A 71 2.62 5.26 -11.55
C ALA A 71 3.23 5.85 -10.27
N ALA A 72 3.08 7.15 -10.04
CA ALA A 72 3.56 7.80 -8.82
C ALA A 72 2.94 7.17 -7.56
N CYS A 73 1.63 6.92 -7.56
CA CYS A 73 0.94 6.28 -6.43
C CYS A 73 1.44 4.85 -6.16
N LEU A 74 1.64 4.05 -7.21
CA LEU A 74 2.12 2.68 -7.07
C LEU A 74 3.58 2.61 -6.63
N LEU A 75 4.43 3.53 -7.12
CA LEU A 75 5.82 3.66 -6.67
C LEU A 75 5.86 4.02 -5.17
N ARG A 76 5.10 5.02 -4.74
CA ARG A 76 4.98 5.40 -3.31
C ARG A 76 4.43 4.26 -2.46
N ALA A 77 3.44 3.51 -2.98
CA ALA A 77 2.90 2.35 -2.28
C ALA A 77 3.91 1.21 -2.07
N ARG A 78 4.94 1.13 -2.94
CA ARG A 78 6.07 0.20 -2.83
C ARG A 78 7.22 0.73 -1.97
N GLY A 79 7.11 1.95 -1.46
CA GLY A 79 8.09 2.58 -0.58
C GLY A 79 9.16 3.41 -1.29
N PHE A 80 9.02 3.65 -2.60
CA PHE A 80 9.91 4.56 -3.34
C PHE A 80 9.50 6.01 -3.10
N ASP A 81 10.48 6.88 -2.95
CA ASP A 81 10.24 8.31 -3.01
C ASP A 81 10.06 8.74 -4.47
N ALA A 82 8.81 8.77 -4.92
CA ALA A 82 8.46 9.13 -6.28
C ALA A 82 7.83 10.52 -6.36
N ASN A 83 8.40 11.38 -7.20
CA ASN A 83 7.86 12.68 -7.52
C ASN A 83 7.15 12.65 -8.88
N VAL A 84 6.13 13.50 -9.02
CA VAL A 84 5.41 13.68 -10.27
C VAL A 84 5.16 15.17 -10.48
N ALA A 85 5.43 15.65 -11.69
CA ALA A 85 5.17 17.04 -12.04
C ALA A 85 3.69 17.38 -11.86
N GLU A 86 3.40 18.55 -11.28
CA GLU A 86 2.04 18.95 -10.91
C GLU A 86 1.08 19.01 -12.12
N ASP A 87 1.59 19.31 -13.32
CA ASP A 87 0.80 19.32 -14.56
C ASP A 87 0.30 17.92 -14.97
N LEU A 88 0.92 16.86 -14.42
CA LEU A 88 0.61 15.47 -14.70
C LEU A 88 -0.33 14.83 -13.66
N ILE A 89 -0.69 15.55 -12.60
CA ILE A 89 -1.59 15.06 -11.57
C ILE A 89 -3.05 15.25 -12.02
N SER A 90 -3.87 14.22 -11.84
CA SER A 90 -5.33 14.29 -11.98
C SER A 90 -5.98 13.75 -10.71
N ASP A 91 -6.92 14.51 -10.14
CA ASP A 91 -7.60 14.14 -8.90
C ASP A 91 -8.42 12.84 -9.04
N GLU A 92 -9.09 12.64 -10.18
CA GLU A 92 -9.77 11.37 -10.44
C GLU A 92 -8.78 10.21 -10.49
N ALA A 93 -7.67 10.37 -11.21
CA ALA A 93 -6.64 9.35 -11.32
C ALA A 93 -5.97 9.04 -9.98
N LEU A 94 -5.79 10.06 -9.14
CA LEU A 94 -5.23 9.94 -7.81
C LEU A 94 -6.15 9.09 -6.92
N SER A 95 -7.44 9.40 -6.91
CA SER A 95 -8.44 8.66 -6.14
C SER A 95 -8.50 7.19 -6.58
N ASP A 96 -8.58 6.95 -7.89
CA ASP A 96 -8.61 5.59 -8.46
C ASP A 96 -7.35 4.79 -8.12
N ALA A 97 -6.17 5.42 -8.21
CA ALA A 97 -4.90 4.77 -7.90
C ALA A 97 -4.76 4.45 -6.40
N LEU A 98 -5.26 5.33 -5.52
CA LEU A 98 -5.28 5.06 -4.08
C LEU A 98 -6.23 3.90 -3.72
N ASP A 99 -7.40 3.82 -4.36
CA ASP A 99 -8.31 2.69 -4.20
C ASP A 99 -7.74 1.40 -4.77
N GLU A 100 -6.99 1.46 -5.88
CA GLU A 100 -6.21 0.34 -6.38
C GLU A 100 -5.16 -0.15 -5.36
N VAL A 101 -4.36 0.77 -4.80
CA VAL A 101 -3.35 0.44 -3.77
C VAL A 101 -4.02 -0.19 -2.55
N ARG A 102 -5.15 0.36 -2.10
CA ARG A 102 -5.92 -0.17 -0.98
C ARG A 102 -6.41 -1.59 -1.25
N ARG A 103 -6.96 -1.86 -2.45
CA ARG A 103 -7.40 -3.20 -2.85
C ARG A 103 -6.24 -4.21 -2.87
N HIS A 104 -5.09 -3.83 -3.40
CA HIS A 104 -3.91 -4.71 -3.43
C HIS A 104 -3.36 -5.02 -2.03
N ARG A 105 -3.39 -4.06 -1.09
CA ARG A 105 -3.03 -4.32 0.31
C ARG A 105 -3.96 -5.32 0.98
N ILE A 106 -5.27 -5.16 0.82
CA ILE A 106 -6.26 -6.04 1.45
C ILE A 106 -6.14 -7.46 0.88
N SER A 107 -5.92 -7.58 -0.44
CA SER A 107 -5.72 -8.87 -1.09
C SER A 107 -4.42 -9.55 -0.67
N GLY A 108 -3.34 -8.79 -0.44
CA GLY A 108 -2.07 -9.31 0.10
C GLY A 108 -2.14 -9.69 1.59
N ALA A 109 -3.05 -9.11 2.38
CA ALA A 109 -3.28 -9.50 3.77
C ALA A 109 -4.02 -10.84 3.89
N ALA A 110 -4.88 -11.17 2.93
CA ALA A 110 -5.64 -12.44 2.92
C ALA A 110 -4.75 -13.68 2.71
N THR A 111 -3.52 -13.54 2.22
CA THR A 111 -2.53 -14.63 2.12
C THR A 111 -1.59 -14.73 3.31
N SER A 112 -1.64 -13.76 4.23
CA SER A 112 -0.93 -13.77 5.52
C SER A 112 -1.91 -13.64 6.68
N SER A 113 -2.86 -14.55 6.75
CA SER A 113 -3.67 -14.74 7.96
C SER A 113 -3.94 -16.23 8.12
N SER A 114 -2.93 -16.95 8.60
CA SER A 114 -3.20 -18.06 9.50
C SER A 114 -3.44 -17.43 10.88
N PRO A 115 -4.67 -17.36 11.38
CA PRO A 115 -4.87 -17.12 12.79
C PRO A 115 -4.43 -18.40 13.50
N THR A 116 -3.19 -18.44 14.00
CA THR A 116 -2.88 -19.35 15.10
C THR A 116 -3.64 -18.79 16.31
N ALA A 117 -4.92 -19.10 16.38
CA ALA A 117 -5.69 -18.95 17.60
C ALA A 117 -5.03 -19.90 18.61
N ASN A 118 -4.11 -19.36 19.41
CA ASN A 118 -3.74 -19.96 20.67
C ASN A 118 -5.03 -20.01 21.49
N ALA A 119 -5.72 -21.14 21.43
CA ALA A 119 -6.72 -21.51 22.40
C ALA A 119 -5.96 -21.66 23.72
N VAL A 120 -5.87 -20.57 24.48
CA VAL A 120 -5.59 -20.63 25.91
C VAL A 120 -6.78 -21.35 26.53
N THR A 121 -6.59 -22.65 26.71
CA THR A 121 -7.46 -23.51 27.51
C THR A 121 -7.56 -22.90 28.91
N PRO A 122 -8.77 -22.56 29.41
CA PRO A 122 -8.94 -22.24 30.82
C PRO A 122 -8.67 -23.51 31.65
N PRO A 123 -7.91 -23.42 32.77
CA PRO A 123 -7.76 -24.57 33.66
C PRO A 123 -9.13 -24.88 34.28
N ALA A 124 -9.54 -26.14 34.08
CA ALA A 124 -10.70 -26.74 34.69
C ALA A 124 -10.68 -26.52 36.22
N GLY A 125 -11.77 -25.96 36.74
CA GLY A 125 -12.05 -26.00 38.17
C GLY A 125 -12.27 -27.45 38.61
N PRO A 126 -11.84 -27.85 39.82
CA PRO A 126 -12.19 -29.15 40.33
C PRO A 126 -13.66 -29.15 40.79
N ASP A 127 -14.46 -29.96 40.10
CA ASP A 127 -15.79 -30.36 40.52
C ASP A 127 -15.77 -31.02 41.89
N THR A 128 -16.62 -30.48 42.78
CA THR A 128 -17.56 -31.17 43.66
C THR A 128 -17.20 -32.57 44.18
N THR A 129 -16.96 -32.67 45.49
CA THR A 129 -17.31 -33.86 46.27
C THR A 129 -17.98 -33.42 47.57
N ALA A 130 -19.32 -33.45 47.58
CA ALA A 130 -20.12 -33.68 48.78
C ALA A 130 -20.37 -35.21 48.87
N PRO A 131 -20.51 -35.86 50.05
CA PRO A 131 -21.44 -35.45 51.11
C PRO A 131 -21.01 -35.73 52.57
N ALA A 132 -21.63 -35.05 53.55
CA ALA A 132 -22.13 -35.62 54.82
C ALA A 132 -22.69 -34.51 55.73
N ALA A 133 -23.99 -34.55 55.99
CA ALA A 133 -24.71 -33.85 57.06
C ALA A 133 -24.51 -34.60 58.42
N PRO A 134 -25.11 -34.21 59.59
CA PRO A 134 -26.04 -33.10 59.88
C PRO A 134 -25.81 -32.34 61.22
N ALA A 135 -26.63 -31.30 61.47
CA ALA A 135 -27.08 -30.70 62.75
C ALA A 135 -26.97 -29.16 62.72
N ALA A 136 -27.89 -28.30 63.15
CA ALA A 136 -29.28 -28.31 63.65
C ALA A 136 -29.71 -26.80 63.70
N PRO A 137 -30.99 -26.44 63.94
CA PRO A 137 -31.61 -25.21 63.43
C PRO A 137 -31.73 -24.07 64.46
N SER A 138 -31.97 -22.82 64.00
CA SER A 138 -32.98 -21.90 64.56
C SER A 138 -32.94 -20.49 63.95
N ALA A 139 -34.13 -20.03 63.53
CA ALA A 139 -34.73 -18.69 63.71
C ALA A 139 -33.90 -17.43 63.38
N SER A 140 -34.43 -16.29 62.92
CA SER A 140 -35.72 -15.78 62.45
C SER A 140 -35.50 -14.26 62.25
N VAL A 141 -36.45 -13.57 61.61
CA VAL A 141 -36.72 -12.12 61.72
C VAL A 141 -35.86 -11.13 60.89
N HIS A 142 -36.39 -10.86 59.70
CA HIS A 142 -36.81 -9.55 59.18
C HIS A 142 -36.58 -8.31 60.08
N ARG A 143 -35.78 -7.33 59.61
CA ARG A 143 -36.05 -5.93 59.96
C ARG A 143 -35.53 -4.93 58.93
N SER A 144 -36.46 -4.10 58.49
CA SER A 144 -36.33 -2.92 57.64
C SER A 144 -35.48 -1.82 58.28
N ARG A 145 -34.88 -0.97 57.44
CA ARG A 145 -35.26 0.44 57.37
C ARG A 145 -34.83 1.06 56.04
#